data_AF-A0A2V1P647-F1
#
_entry.id   AF-A0A2V1P647-F1
#
_cell.length_a   1.000
_cell.length_b   1.000
_cell.length_c   1.000
_cell.angle_alpha   90.00
_cell.angle_beta   90.00
_cell.angle_gamma   90.00
#
_symmetry.space_group_name_H-M   'P 1'
#
loop_
_entity.id
_entity.type
_entity.pdbx_description
1 polymer ?
#
loop_
_entity_poly.entity_id
_entity_poly.type
_entity_poly.pdbx_seq_one_letter_code
_entity_poly.pdbx_strand_id
1 'polypeptide(L)'
;MTGRSTWARRSICCGADALGRTLRLLGLATLLVGLVPVVLPLSASTLASVLEGCSVNEAGSTGCILFGRSINGPMAASYRLLWAIPPGLLLALIGFFLLLAGWGIRRTETRRAKHR
;
A
#
# COMPACT_ATOMS: atom_id res chain seq x y z
N MET A 1 -12.69 33.16 -33.89
CA MET A 1 -12.34 33.19 -32.45
C MET A 1 -12.57 31.82 -31.77
N THR A 2 -11.98 30.73 -32.26
CA THR A 2 -12.23 29.35 -31.77
C THR A 2 -11.01 28.68 -31.11
N GLY A 3 -9.82 29.30 -31.16
CA GLY A 3 -8.57 28.71 -30.66
C GLY A 3 -8.35 28.78 -29.14
N ARG A 4 -9.06 29.66 -28.42
CA ARG A 4 -8.86 29.82 -26.96
C ARG A 4 -9.56 28.72 -26.14
N SER A 5 -10.64 28.12 -26.68
CA SER A 5 -11.41 27.06 -26.02
C SER A 5 -10.79 25.66 -26.19
N THR A 6 -9.98 25.45 -27.23
CA THR A 6 -9.28 24.18 -27.47
C THR A 6 -8.02 24.07 -26.61
N TRP A 7 -7.27 25.16 -26.43
CA TRP A 7 -6.11 25.20 -25.54
C TRP A 7 -6.47 25.02 -24.08
N ALA A 8 -7.52 25.69 -23.59
CA ALA A 8 -8.01 25.52 -22.22
C ALA A 8 -8.50 24.09 -21.96
N ARG A 9 -9.16 23.44 -22.94
CA ARG A 9 -9.54 22.01 -22.80
C ARG A 9 -8.34 21.08 -22.79
N ARG A 10 -7.32 21.35 -23.62
CA ARG A 10 -6.12 20.50 -23.71
C ARG A 10 -5.28 20.56 -22.45
N SER A 11 -5.16 21.74 -21.82
CA SER A 11 -4.47 21.87 -20.52
C SER A 11 -5.22 21.18 -19.38
N ILE A 12 -6.56 21.24 -19.38
CA ILE A 12 -7.40 20.55 -18.37
C ILE A 12 -7.31 19.02 -18.54
N CYS A 13 -7.33 18.49 -19.77
CA CYS A 13 -7.16 17.05 -20.02
C CYS A 13 -5.77 16.55 -19.62
N CYS A 14 -4.69 17.23 -20.05
CA CYS A 14 -3.33 16.85 -19.66
C CYS A 14 -3.10 16.97 -18.14
N GLY A 15 -3.70 17.97 -17.49
CA GLY A 15 -3.65 18.13 -16.04
C GLY A 15 -4.40 17.02 -15.30
N ALA A 16 -5.57 16.63 -15.77
CA ALA A 16 -6.36 15.53 -15.19
C ALA A 16 -5.68 14.17 -15.35
N ASP A 17 -5.02 13.91 -16.48
CA ASP A 17 -4.22 12.70 -16.72
C ASP A 17 -3.03 12.60 -15.77
N ALA A 18 -2.27 13.70 -15.60
CA ALA A 18 -1.16 13.77 -14.67
C ALA A 18 -1.65 13.57 -13.22
N LEU A 19 -2.76 14.20 -12.85
CA LEU A 19 -3.33 14.13 -11.51
C LEU A 19 -3.87 12.72 -11.19
N GLY A 20 -4.53 12.07 -12.16
CA GLY A 20 -4.99 10.68 -12.05
C GLY A 20 -3.84 9.67 -11.94
N ARG A 21 -2.73 9.88 -12.66
CA ARG A 21 -1.54 9.02 -12.59
C ARG A 21 -0.81 9.20 -11.25
N THR A 22 -0.67 10.44 -10.76
CA THR A 22 -0.07 10.74 -9.45
C THR A 22 -0.89 10.18 -8.30
N LEU A 23 -2.22 10.34 -8.31
CA LEU A 23 -3.11 9.77 -7.30
C LEU A 23 -3.01 8.25 -7.22
N ARG A 24 -2.86 7.57 -8.36
CA ARG A 24 -2.67 6.11 -8.40
C ARG A 24 -1.33 5.68 -7.83
N LEU A 25 -0.24 6.37 -8.18
CA LEU A 25 1.08 6.07 -7.62
C LEU A 25 1.13 6.33 -6.12
N LEU A 26 0.57 7.44 -5.66
CA LEU A 26 0.47 7.77 -4.24
C LEU A 26 -0.41 6.75 -3.50
N GLY A 27 -1.55 6.37 -4.09
CA GLY A 27 -2.45 5.36 -3.55
C GLY A 27 -1.81 3.97 -3.47
N LEU A 28 -1.03 3.56 -4.49
CA LEU A 28 -0.25 2.32 -4.45
C LEU A 28 0.84 2.37 -3.39
N ALA A 29 1.60 3.46 -3.31
CA ALA A 29 2.68 3.61 -2.33
C ALA A 29 2.13 3.56 -0.89
N THR A 30 1.08 4.32 -0.60
CA THR A 30 0.42 4.33 0.72
C THR A 30 -0.23 2.99 1.05
N LEU A 31 -0.81 2.29 0.07
CA LEU A 31 -1.36 0.95 0.25
C LEU A 31 -0.28 -0.07 0.58
N LEU A 32 0.83 -0.07 -0.16
CA LEU A 32 1.95 -0.96 0.10
C LEU A 32 2.55 -0.71 1.48
N VAL A 33 2.87 0.56 1.81
CA VAL A 33 3.42 0.94 3.12
C VAL A 33 2.46 0.59 4.25
N GLY A 34 1.15 0.76 4.06
CA GLY A 34 0.13 0.40 5.04
C GLY A 34 -0.02 -1.11 5.25
N LEU A 35 0.24 -1.93 4.23
CA LEU A 35 0.19 -3.39 4.34
C LEU A 35 1.42 -4.00 5.01
N VAL A 36 2.60 -3.37 4.91
CA VAL A 36 3.86 -3.83 5.54
C VAL A 36 3.66 -4.26 7.00
N PRO A 37 3.12 -3.41 7.90
CA PRO A 37 2.95 -3.78 9.31
C PRO A 37 1.92 -4.88 9.55
N VAL A 38 1.11 -5.27 8.55
CA VAL A 38 0.15 -6.38 8.65
C VAL A 38 0.77 -7.68 8.14
N VAL A 39 1.43 -7.64 6.99
CA VAL A 39 1.99 -8.83 6.33
C VAL A 39 3.19 -9.38 7.10
N LEU A 40 4.06 -8.52 7.62
CA LEU A 40 5.27 -8.94 8.34
C LEU A 40 4.95 -9.76 9.60
N PRO A 41 4.10 -9.31 10.55
CA PRO A 41 3.73 -10.11 11.71
C PRO A 41 3.05 -11.42 11.33
N LEU A 42 2.15 -11.42 10.33
CA LEU A 42 1.47 -12.63 9.87
C LEU A 42 2.45 -13.68 9.30
N SER A 43 3.41 -13.22 8.50
CA SER A 43 4.48 -14.08 7.99
C SER A 43 5.38 -14.59 9.11
N ALA A 44 5.69 -13.76 10.10
CA ALA A 44 6.49 -14.17 11.25
C ALA A 44 5.76 -15.18 12.14
N SER A 45 4.46 -15.01 12.38
CA SER A 45 3.65 -15.96 13.15
C SER A 45 3.54 -17.31 12.44
N THR A 46 3.38 -17.33 11.13
CA THR A 46 3.37 -18.58 10.36
C THR A 46 4.74 -19.27 10.40
N LEU A 47 5.85 -18.53 10.27
CA LEU A 47 7.20 -19.06 10.46
C LEU A 47 7.43 -19.60 11.89
N ALA A 48 7.00 -18.87 12.92
CA ALA A 48 7.12 -19.31 14.31
C ALA A 48 6.34 -20.61 14.57
N SER A 49 5.21 -20.80 13.89
CA SER A 49 4.40 -22.02 14.01
C SER A 49 5.06 -23.25 13.39
N VAL A 50 5.97 -23.06 12.44
CA VAL A 50 6.69 -24.14 11.73
C VAL A 50 8.02 -24.46 12.40
N LEU A 51 8.59 -23.52 13.16
CA LEU A 51 9.86 -23.67 13.85
C LEU A 51 9.64 -24.23 15.26
N GLU A 52 9.84 -25.53 15.43
CA GLU A 52 9.76 -26.18 16.74
C GLU A 52 10.76 -25.55 17.74
N GLY A 53 10.26 -25.16 18.92
CA GLY A 53 11.07 -24.52 19.97
C GLY A 53 11.29 -23.01 19.81
N CYS A 54 10.73 -22.38 18.76
CA CYS A 54 10.76 -20.94 18.60
C CYS A 54 9.69 -20.27 19.47
N SER A 55 10.14 -19.42 20.40
CA SER A 55 9.27 -18.59 21.25
C SER A 55 9.48 -17.12 20.89
N VAL A 56 8.39 -16.43 20.55
CA VAL A 56 8.42 -15.02 20.14
C VAL A 56 7.38 -14.23 20.92
N ASN A 57 7.77 -13.09 21.46
CA ASN A 57 6.88 -12.13 22.10
C ASN A 57 7.35 -10.70 21.83
N GLU A 58 6.68 -9.72 22.45
CA GLU A 58 7.03 -8.30 22.30
C GLU A 58 8.39 -7.94 22.96
N ALA A 59 8.82 -8.72 23.95
CA ALA A 59 10.08 -8.53 24.67
C ALA A 59 11.30 -9.07 23.91
N GLY A 60 11.12 -10.07 23.05
CA GLY A 60 12.20 -10.69 22.27
C GLY A 60 11.78 -12.01 21.63
N SER A 61 12.78 -12.75 21.14
CA SER A 61 12.56 -14.13 20.69
C SER A 61 13.75 -15.03 21.01
N THR A 62 13.45 -16.31 21.23
CA THR A 62 14.40 -17.34 21.64
C THR A 62 14.16 -18.62 20.85
N GLY A 63 15.23 -19.35 20.55
CA GLY A 63 15.15 -20.66 19.89
C GLY A 63 14.80 -20.64 18.39
N CYS A 64 14.73 -19.47 17.74
CA CYS A 64 14.30 -19.39 16.34
C CYS A 64 15.51 -19.47 15.39
N ILE A 65 15.68 -20.63 14.73
CA ILE A 65 16.76 -20.91 13.78
C ILE A 65 16.16 -21.27 12.42
N LEU A 66 16.53 -20.52 11.37
CA LEU A 66 16.11 -20.79 9.99
C LEU A 66 17.36 -20.97 9.12
N PHE A 67 17.46 -22.10 8.41
CA PHE A 67 18.62 -22.45 7.58
C PHE A 67 19.98 -22.32 8.31
N GLY A 68 20.03 -22.72 9.59
CA GLY A 68 21.25 -22.66 10.41
C GLY A 68 21.65 -21.26 10.88
N ARG A 69 20.82 -20.22 10.65
CA ARG A 69 21.04 -18.87 11.19
C ARG A 69 19.99 -18.51 12.23
N SER A 70 20.39 -17.79 13.27
CA SER A 70 19.45 -17.25 14.24
C SER A 70 18.62 -16.14 13.58
N ILE A 71 17.31 -16.26 13.68
CA ILE A 71 16.36 -15.25 13.20
C ILE A 71 15.69 -14.51 14.36
N ASN A 72 16.30 -14.56 15.55
CA ASN A 72 15.69 -14.02 16.75
C ASN A 72 15.43 -12.49 16.63
N GLY A 73 16.44 -11.75 16.14
CA GLY A 73 16.34 -10.32 15.89
C GLY A 73 15.19 -9.94 14.95
N PRO A 74 15.14 -10.46 13.70
CA PRO A 74 14.07 -10.13 12.76
C PRO A 74 12.69 -10.58 13.23
N MET A 75 12.56 -11.71 13.93
CA MET A 75 11.27 -12.11 14.51
C MET A 75 10.80 -11.15 15.59
N ALA A 76 11.65 -10.77 16.54
CA ALA A 76 11.29 -9.81 17.57
C ALA A 76 10.91 -8.44 16.96
N ALA A 77 11.61 -8.00 15.92
CA ALA A 77 11.29 -6.77 15.21
C ALA A 77 9.89 -6.81 14.58
N SER A 78 9.52 -7.91 13.93
CA SER A 78 8.19 -8.05 13.32
C SER A 78 7.04 -7.98 14.35
N TYR A 79 7.21 -8.56 15.55
CA TYR A 79 6.20 -8.49 16.61
C TYR A 79 6.10 -7.08 17.22
N ARG A 80 7.18 -6.30 17.24
CA ARG A 80 7.09 -4.88 17.61
C ARG A 80 6.23 -4.05 16.65
N LEU A 81 6.05 -4.51 15.41
CA LEU A 81 5.15 -3.86 14.44
C LEU A 81 3.66 -4.15 14.70
N LEU A 82 3.29 -5.02 15.65
CA LEU A 82 1.88 -5.28 16.00
C LEU A 82 1.13 -3.98 16.35
N TRP A 83 1.79 -3.08 17.08
CA TRP A 83 1.25 -1.76 17.42
C TRP A 83 1.06 -0.83 16.23
N ALA A 84 1.78 -1.07 15.13
CA ALA A 84 1.66 -0.33 13.88
C ALA A 84 0.56 -0.89 12.95
N ILE A 85 -0.11 -1.99 13.33
CA ILE A 85 -1.22 -2.55 12.53
C ILE A 85 -2.39 -1.56 12.42
N PRO A 86 -2.96 -0.98 13.49
CA PRO A 86 -4.07 -0.04 13.36
C PRO A 86 -3.76 1.17 12.45
N PRO A 87 -2.63 1.90 12.61
CA PRO A 87 -2.31 3.01 11.71
C PRO A 87 -1.94 2.54 10.30
N GLY A 88 -1.30 1.38 10.15
CA GLY A 88 -0.99 0.80 8.83
C GLY A 88 -2.24 0.44 8.04
N LEU A 89 -3.24 -0.14 8.70
CA LEU A 89 -4.51 -0.52 8.09
C LEU A 89 -5.32 0.72 7.66
N LEU A 90 -5.31 1.78 8.47
CA LEU A 90 -5.86 3.08 8.08
C LEU A 90 -5.15 3.65 6.84
N LEU A 91 -3.81 3.60 6.81
CA LEU A 91 -3.03 4.06 5.66
C LEU A 91 -3.37 3.26 4.39
N ALA A 92 -3.55 1.94 4.53
CA ALA A 92 -3.94 1.07 3.44
C ALA A 92 -5.34 1.39 2.90
N LEU A 93 -6.30 1.68 3.78
CA LEU A 93 -7.64 2.13 3.41
C LEU A 93 -7.58 3.46 2.64
N ILE A 94 -6.80 4.44 3.13
CA ILE A 94 -6.61 5.73 2.44
C ILE A 94 -6.03 5.49 1.04
N GLY A 95 -4.99 4.66 0.92
CA GLY A 95 -4.41 4.30 -0.37
C GLY A 95 -5.40 3.63 -1.33
N PHE A 96 -6.26 2.75 -0.81
CA PHE A 96 -7.33 2.11 -1.57
C PHE A 96 -8.36 3.13 -2.09
N PHE A 97 -8.80 4.07 -1.26
CA PHE A 97 -9.71 5.14 -1.68
C PHE A 97 -9.07 6.07 -2.73
N LEU A 98 -7.78 6.38 -2.61
CA LEU A 98 -7.03 7.16 -3.61
C LEU A 98 -6.95 6.44 -4.96
N LEU A 99 -6.74 5.12 -4.95
CA LEU A 99 -6.77 4.30 -6.16
C LEU A 99 -8.15 4.30 -6.81
N LEU A 100 -9.22 4.14 -6.03
CA LEU A 100 -10.61 4.22 -6.52
C LEU A 100 -10.91 5.59 -7.13
N ALA A 101 -10.49 6.68 -6.48
CA ALA A 101 -10.64 8.04 -7.00
C ALA A 101 -9.92 8.21 -8.35
N GLY A 102 -8.66 7.76 -8.45
CA GLY A 102 -7.89 7.75 -9.69
C GLY A 102 -8.47 6.83 -10.78
N TRP A 103 -9.29 5.85 -10.44
CA TRP A 103 -10.06 5.03 -11.39
C TRP A 103 -11.35 5.71 -11.85
N GLY A 104 -12.05 6.40 -10.94
CA GLY A 104 -13.25 7.18 -11.24
C GLY A 104 -12.99 8.28 -12.28
N ILE A 105 -11.89 9.02 -12.14
CA ILE A 105 -11.48 10.09 -13.07
C ILE A 105 -11.28 9.54 -14.50
N ARG A 106 -10.67 8.36 -14.65
CA ARG A 106 -10.44 7.74 -15.97
C ARG A 106 -11.75 7.25 -16.62
N ARG A 107 -12.72 6.79 -15.83
CA ARG A 107 -14.02 6.31 -16.35
C ARG A 107 -14.91 7.47 -16.84
N THR A 108 -14.93 8.60 -16.15
CA THR A 108 -15.73 9.77 -16.56
C THR A 108 -15.24 10.35 -17.90
N GLU A 109 -13.94 10.28 -18.18
CA GLU A 109 -13.38 10.63 -19.49
C GLU A 109 -13.81 9.67 -20.60
N THR A 110 -13.73 8.35 -20.37
CA THR A 110 -14.16 7.38 -21.40
C THR A 110 -15.63 7.50 -21.78
N ARG A 111 -16.51 7.92 -20.85
CA ARG A 111 -17.92 8.22 -21.18
C ARG A 111 -18.08 9.50 -21.99
N ARG A 112 -17.34 10.57 -21.67
CA ARG A 112 -17.40 11.83 -22.43
C ARG A 112 -16.83 11.70 -23.84
N ALA A 113 -15.86 10.80 -24.05
CA ALA A 113 -15.31 10.49 -25.37
C ALA A 113 -16.28 9.65 -26.22
N LYS A 114 -17.17 8.85 -25.60
CA LYS A 114 -18.16 8.01 -26.30
C LYS A 114 -19.45 8.73 -26.71
N HIS A 115 -19.77 9.86 -26.08
CA HIS A 115 -20.94 10.68 -26.38
C HIS A 115 -20.62 11.91 -27.26
N ARG A 116 -19.45 11.91 -27.91
CA ARG A 116 -19.04 12.86 -28.95
C ARG A 116 -18.84 12.10 -30.25
#